data_AF-A0A4Q7UVN6-F1
#
_entry.id   AF-A0A4Q7UVN6-F1
#
_cell.length_a   1.000
_cell.length_b   1.000
_cell.length_c   1.000
_cell.angle_alpha   90.00
_cell.angle_beta   90.00
_cell.angle_gamma   90.00
#
_symmetry.space_group_name_H-M   'P 1'
#
loop_
_entity.id
_entity.type
_entity.pdbx_description
1 polymer ?
#
loop_
_entity_poly.entity_id
_entity_poly.type
_entity_poly.pdbx_seq_one_letter_code
_entity_poly.pdbx_strand_id
1 'polypeptide(L)'
;MAREQVHKAVTDAPRTGALLFRPRLWVDLLSSQPLCFNMFGPLAADLELATTTLRQIWPDIRAVRDIRFEWSPGRIDATYTANRSAFDVFIEYDGDHGHSFIGIEVKYHEDLRGTPASNKDGLYVEIARDTAAFDPSTFHLLSALPLQQIWLDHLLALRMLDNSNDGWDAGTFVLLYPVGNTRCAVAGRDYGRCLIDSRTFEARTLDEVVQAMRLVTTDAWPDEVYARYLDAALVNTTITTLPPSEQPSPGGLCDR
;
A
#
# COMPACT_ATOMS: atom_id res chain seq x y z
N MET A 1 17.30 -10.29 -8.12
CA MET A 1 15.85 -10.05 -8.12
C MET A 1 15.45 -8.77 -7.39
N ALA A 2 15.22 -8.75 -6.07
CA ALA A 2 14.76 -7.52 -5.37
C ALA A 2 15.71 -6.32 -5.56
N ARG A 3 17.03 -6.55 -5.46
CA ARG A 3 18.07 -5.53 -5.70
C ARG A 3 18.03 -4.93 -7.10
N GLU A 4 17.71 -5.74 -8.12
CA GLU A 4 17.62 -5.28 -9.51
C GLU A 4 16.35 -4.45 -9.72
N GLN A 5 15.23 -4.85 -9.12
CA GLN A 5 14.00 -4.05 -9.15
C GLN A 5 14.17 -2.71 -8.43
N VAL A 6 14.88 -2.69 -7.30
CA VAL A 6 15.27 -1.43 -6.66
C VAL A 6 16.10 -0.57 -7.62
N HIS A 7 17.11 -1.15 -8.29
CA HIS A 7 17.95 -0.39 -9.22
C HIS A 7 17.17 0.16 -10.42
N LYS A 8 16.26 -0.66 -10.98
CA LYS A 8 15.35 -0.28 -12.07
C LYS A 8 14.45 0.88 -11.63
N ALA A 9 13.72 0.71 -10.52
CA ALA A 9 12.81 1.72 -9.99
C ALA A 9 13.55 3.04 -9.67
N VAL A 10 14.75 2.96 -9.11
CA VAL A 10 15.60 4.12 -8.80
C VAL A 10 16.10 4.83 -10.06
N THR A 11 16.34 4.10 -11.15
CA THR A 11 16.76 4.66 -12.44
C THR A 11 15.58 5.30 -13.17
N ASP A 12 14.40 4.69 -13.09
CA ASP A 12 13.16 5.18 -13.69
C ASP A 12 12.49 6.31 -12.90
N ALA A 13 12.87 6.53 -11.63
CA ALA A 13 12.24 7.51 -10.74
C ALA A 13 12.12 8.94 -11.33
N PRO A 14 13.12 9.51 -12.03
CA PRO A 14 12.99 10.83 -12.65
C PRO A 14 11.93 10.89 -13.75
N ARG A 15 11.70 9.78 -14.46
CA ARG A 15 10.72 9.67 -15.55
C ARG A 15 9.31 9.39 -15.03
N THR A 16 9.21 8.61 -13.95
CA THR A 16 7.94 8.16 -13.36
C THR A 16 7.42 9.08 -12.26
N GLY A 17 8.28 9.95 -11.70
CA GLY A 17 7.95 10.78 -10.54
C GLY A 17 7.92 10.01 -9.22
N ALA A 18 8.44 8.78 -9.18
CA ALA A 18 8.50 7.96 -7.96
C ALA A 18 9.41 8.61 -6.90
N LEU A 19 8.91 8.73 -5.66
CA LEU A 19 9.62 9.33 -4.53
C LEU A 19 10.36 8.29 -3.70
N LEU A 20 11.46 7.77 -4.25
CA LEU A 20 12.23 6.72 -3.60
C LEU A 20 13.35 7.29 -2.69
N PHE A 21 13.29 7.02 -1.38
CA PHE A 21 14.33 7.43 -0.44
C PHE A 21 15.53 6.46 -0.48
N ARG A 22 16.51 6.75 -1.36
CA ARG A 22 17.70 5.91 -1.60
C ARG A 22 18.40 5.40 -0.32
N PRO A 23 18.66 6.21 0.72
CA PRO A 23 19.31 5.69 1.93
C PRO A 23 18.48 4.64 2.67
N ARG A 24 17.16 4.84 2.76
CA ARG A 24 16.25 3.91 3.46
C ARG A 24 16.18 2.54 2.79
N LEU A 25 16.22 2.52 1.45
CA LEU A 25 16.22 1.28 0.66
C LEU A 25 17.38 0.32 0.97
N TRP A 26 18.52 0.84 1.47
CA TRP A 26 19.71 0.05 1.75
C TRP A 26 20.06 -0.06 3.24
N VAL A 27 19.57 0.88 4.07
CA VAL A 27 20.00 1.03 5.47
C VAL A 27 18.87 0.77 6.46
N ASP A 28 17.60 0.90 6.05
CA ASP A 28 16.43 0.67 6.90
C ASP A 28 15.48 -0.34 6.26
N LEU A 29 15.85 -1.63 6.32
CA LEU A 29 15.07 -2.71 5.73
C LEU A 29 13.74 -2.96 6.45
N LEU A 30 13.47 -2.34 7.60
CA LEU A 30 12.24 -2.49 8.40
C LEU A 30 11.23 -1.34 8.17
N SER A 31 11.24 -0.75 6.97
CA SER A 31 10.26 0.23 6.51
C SER A 31 9.41 -0.31 5.35
N SER A 32 8.24 0.30 5.12
CA SER A 32 7.27 -0.16 4.10
C SER A 32 7.89 -0.27 2.70
N GLN A 33 8.71 0.70 2.31
CA GLN A 33 9.29 0.77 0.97
C GLN A 33 10.22 -0.43 0.64
N PRO A 34 11.28 -0.76 1.41
CA PRO A 34 12.06 -1.98 1.20
C PRO A 34 11.27 -3.27 1.43
N LEU A 35 10.24 -3.28 2.29
CA LEU A 35 9.30 -4.41 2.38
C LEU A 35 8.62 -4.66 1.03
N CYS A 36 8.07 -3.61 0.39
CA CYS A 36 7.43 -3.71 -0.92
C CYS A 36 8.38 -4.33 -1.96
N PHE A 37 9.64 -3.86 -2.03
CA PHE A 37 10.61 -4.42 -2.96
C PHE A 37 11.01 -5.87 -2.64
N ASN A 38 11.15 -6.22 -1.37
CA ASN A 38 11.51 -7.59 -0.98
C ASN A 38 10.37 -8.58 -1.26
N MET A 39 9.12 -8.14 -1.11
CA MET A 39 7.94 -8.99 -1.27
C MET A 39 7.45 -9.05 -2.71
N PHE A 40 7.34 -7.91 -3.41
CA PHE A 40 6.81 -7.85 -4.78
C PHE A 40 7.90 -7.75 -5.85
N GLY A 41 9.17 -7.49 -5.49
CA GLY A 41 10.27 -7.44 -6.46
C GLY A 41 10.51 -8.76 -7.20
N PRO A 42 10.52 -9.92 -6.53
CA PRO A 42 10.55 -11.21 -7.23
C PRO A 42 9.36 -11.41 -8.18
N LEU A 43 8.15 -11.01 -7.75
CA LEU A 43 6.95 -11.09 -8.60
C LEU A 43 7.02 -10.13 -9.81
N ALA A 44 7.58 -8.93 -9.64
CA ALA A 44 7.80 -7.99 -10.74
C ALA A 44 8.86 -8.46 -11.74
N ALA A 45 9.73 -9.39 -11.33
CA ALA A 45 10.72 -10.02 -12.21
C ALA A 45 10.17 -11.23 -12.96
N ASP A 46 9.10 -11.85 -12.44
CA ASP A 46 8.45 -13.04 -13.01
C ASP A 46 6.92 -12.91 -12.90
N LEU A 47 6.31 -12.44 -14.00
CA LEU A 47 4.87 -12.16 -14.04
C LEU A 47 4.01 -13.44 -14.08
N GLU A 48 4.57 -14.59 -14.45
CA GLU A 48 3.85 -15.88 -14.37
C GLU A 48 3.76 -16.34 -12.92
N LEU A 49 4.86 -16.21 -12.18
CA LEU A 49 4.88 -16.40 -10.72
C LEU A 49 3.94 -15.41 -10.03
N ALA A 50 3.98 -14.13 -10.43
CA ALA A 50 3.06 -13.10 -9.92
C ALA A 50 1.60 -13.50 -10.16
N THR A 51 1.28 -13.91 -11.39
CA THR A 51 -0.07 -14.33 -11.78
C THR A 51 -0.56 -15.49 -10.91
N THR A 52 0.27 -16.52 -10.74
CA THR A 52 -0.12 -17.72 -9.98
C THR A 52 -0.25 -17.44 -8.48
N THR A 53 0.64 -16.60 -7.94
CA THR A 53 0.64 -16.16 -6.54
C THR A 53 -0.57 -15.29 -6.22
N LEU A 54 -0.76 -14.19 -6.96
CA LEU A 54 -1.78 -13.20 -6.64
C LEU A 54 -3.19 -13.74 -6.88
N ARG A 55 -3.36 -14.69 -7.80
CA ARG A 55 -4.63 -15.42 -8.01
C ARG A 55 -5.10 -16.20 -6.77
N GLN A 56 -4.20 -16.59 -5.87
CA GLN A 56 -4.60 -17.24 -4.61
C GLN A 56 -5.41 -16.30 -3.71
N ILE A 57 -5.23 -14.99 -3.87
CA ILE A 57 -5.83 -13.94 -3.04
C ILE A 57 -6.97 -13.25 -3.79
N TRP A 58 -6.74 -12.96 -5.07
CA TRP A 58 -7.69 -12.33 -5.99
C TRP A 58 -7.95 -13.26 -7.19
N PRO A 59 -8.95 -14.17 -7.08
CA PRO A 59 -9.20 -15.21 -8.09
C PRO A 59 -9.50 -14.68 -9.50
N ASP A 60 -9.96 -13.44 -9.60
CA ASP A 60 -10.32 -12.79 -10.86
C ASP A 60 -9.10 -12.48 -11.73
N ILE A 61 -7.88 -12.48 -11.18
CA ILE A 61 -6.64 -12.24 -11.93
C ILE A 61 -6.41 -13.37 -12.94
N ARG A 62 -6.38 -13.06 -14.23
CA ARG A 62 -6.06 -14.00 -15.32
C ARG A 62 -4.62 -13.88 -15.80
N ALA A 63 -4.08 -12.68 -15.89
CA ALA A 63 -2.67 -12.46 -16.22
C ALA A 63 -2.20 -11.13 -15.64
N VAL A 64 -1.15 -11.15 -14.82
CA VAL A 64 -0.46 -9.93 -14.39
C VAL A 64 0.35 -9.39 -15.56
N ARG A 65 0.22 -8.09 -15.82
CA ARG A 65 0.85 -7.38 -16.93
C ARG A 65 2.03 -6.54 -16.49
N ASP A 66 1.94 -5.93 -15.31
CA ASP A 66 3.01 -5.11 -14.77
C ASP A 66 2.90 -5.00 -13.25
N ILE A 67 4.04 -4.78 -12.60
CA ILE A 67 4.12 -4.43 -11.18
C ILE A 67 5.07 -3.23 -11.05
N ARG A 68 4.54 -2.12 -10.56
CA ARG A 68 5.27 -0.85 -10.37
C ARG A 68 5.33 -0.52 -8.89
N PHE A 69 6.34 0.25 -8.51
CA PHE A 69 6.59 0.65 -7.12
C PHE A 69 6.50 2.17 -7.00
N GLU A 70 5.92 2.65 -5.90
CA GLU A 70 5.80 4.09 -5.60
C GLU A 70 5.16 4.86 -6.78
N TRP A 71 4.06 4.33 -7.30
CA TRP A 71 3.48 4.70 -8.59
C TRP A 71 2.21 5.55 -8.44
N SER A 72 2.08 6.55 -9.31
CA SER A 72 0.90 7.40 -9.44
C SER A 72 0.71 7.73 -10.92
N PRO A 73 -0.53 7.78 -11.44
CA PRO A 73 -0.80 8.15 -12.83
C PRO A 73 -0.50 9.63 -13.12
N GLY A 74 -0.42 10.47 -12.09
CA GLY A 74 -0.16 11.90 -12.21
C GLY A 74 -0.12 12.58 -10.85
N ARG A 75 1.05 12.56 -10.19
CA ARG A 75 1.23 13.34 -8.96
C ARG A 75 0.97 14.81 -9.26
N ILE A 76 0.34 15.51 -8.32
CA ILE A 76 -0.05 16.93 -8.38
C ILE A 76 -0.95 17.33 -9.56
N ASP A 77 -1.37 16.37 -10.40
CA ASP A 77 -2.29 16.62 -11.51
C ASP A 77 -3.72 16.75 -10.97
N ALA A 78 -4.40 17.82 -11.39
CA ALA A 78 -5.76 18.14 -10.97
C ALA A 78 -6.82 17.21 -11.59
N THR A 79 -6.46 16.45 -12.63
CA THR A 79 -7.30 15.40 -13.20
C THR A 79 -7.53 14.28 -12.17
N TYR A 80 -6.57 14.04 -11.29
CA TYR A 80 -6.69 13.06 -10.20
C TYR A 80 -7.04 13.75 -8.88
N THR A 81 -6.08 13.85 -7.96
CA THR A 81 -6.29 14.33 -6.59
C THR A 81 -5.53 15.63 -6.29
N ALA A 82 -4.77 16.18 -7.26
CA ALA A 82 -3.90 17.35 -7.09
C ALA A 82 -2.93 17.25 -5.89
N ASN A 83 -2.63 16.04 -5.42
CA ASN A 83 -1.78 15.79 -4.26
C ASN A 83 -0.63 14.85 -4.63
N ARG A 84 0.15 14.44 -3.61
CA ARG A 84 1.34 13.59 -3.82
C ARG A 84 1.06 12.10 -3.60
N SER A 85 -0.21 11.68 -3.48
CA SER A 85 -0.58 10.27 -3.32
C SER A 85 -0.01 9.41 -4.44
N ALA A 86 0.39 8.20 -4.05
CA ALA A 86 0.90 7.16 -4.91
C ALA A 86 0.69 5.83 -4.18
N PHE A 87 0.55 4.76 -4.96
CA PHE A 87 0.53 3.41 -4.41
C PHE A 87 1.96 2.93 -4.17
N ASP A 88 2.22 2.40 -2.98
CA ASP A 88 3.47 1.70 -2.67
C ASP A 88 3.76 0.61 -3.72
N VAL A 89 2.72 -0.14 -4.11
CA VAL A 89 2.75 -1.12 -5.19
C VAL A 89 1.52 -0.98 -6.08
N PHE A 90 1.72 -0.94 -7.39
CA PHE A 90 0.66 -0.93 -8.38
C PHE A 90 0.76 -2.17 -9.25
N ILE A 91 -0.32 -2.95 -9.33
CA ILE A 91 -0.40 -4.20 -10.09
C ILE A 91 -1.39 -4.00 -11.22
N GLU A 92 -0.92 -4.09 -12.45
CA GLU A 92 -1.75 -4.09 -13.66
C GLU A 92 -2.01 -5.54 -14.07
N TYR A 93 -3.25 -5.88 -14.38
CA TYR A 93 -3.62 -7.25 -14.77
C TYR A 93 -4.82 -7.27 -15.71
N ASP A 94 -4.92 -8.34 -16.51
CA ASP A 94 -6.17 -8.69 -17.15
C ASP A 94 -6.91 -9.68 -16.25
N GLY A 95 -8.20 -9.41 -16.01
CA GLY A 95 -9.06 -10.23 -15.16
C GLY A 95 -10.42 -10.51 -15.79
N ASP A 96 -11.30 -11.12 -15.00
CA ASP A 96 -12.69 -11.42 -15.41
C ASP A 96 -13.51 -10.17 -15.73
N HIS A 97 -13.08 -9.02 -15.21
CA HIS A 97 -13.70 -7.72 -15.45
C HIS A 97 -13.01 -6.90 -16.55
N GLY A 98 -12.03 -7.47 -17.26
CA GLY A 98 -11.26 -6.77 -18.28
C GLY A 98 -9.92 -6.25 -17.77
N HIS A 99 -9.43 -5.18 -18.37
CA HIS A 99 -8.15 -4.57 -18.02
C HIS A 99 -8.26 -3.83 -16.68
N SER A 100 -7.52 -4.28 -15.68
CA SER A 100 -7.77 -3.95 -14.28
C SER A 100 -6.50 -3.64 -13.49
N PHE A 101 -6.67 -3.00 -12.34
CA PHE A 101 -5.55 -2.73 -11.44
C PHE A 101 -5.82 -3.02 -9.96
N ILE A 102 -4.73 -3.22 -9.20
CA ILE A 102 -4.71 -3.17 -7.74
C ILE A 102 -3.70 -2.11 -7.32
N GLY A 103 -4.17 -1.07 -6.63
CA GLY A 103 -3.32 -0.08 -5.98
C GLY A 103 -3.15 -0.44 -4.51
N ILE A 104 -1.92 -0.68 -4.05
CA ILE A 104 -1.63 -1.15 -2.70
C ILE A 104 -0.92 -0.05 -1.91
N GLU A 105 -1.42 0.23 -0.71
CA GLU A 105 -0.73 1.01 0.31
C GLU A 105 -0.33 0.08 1.46
N VAL A 106 0.96 0.06 1.81
CA VAL A 106 1.49 -0.77 2.89
C VAL A 106 1.63 0.04 4.18
N LYS A 107 1.18 -0.56 5.28
CA LYS A 107 1.37 -0.05 6.64
C LYS A 107 2.02 -1.12 7.50
N TYR A 108 3.33 -0.99 7.71
CA TYR A 108 4.11 -1.99 8.41
C TYR A 108 4.15 -1.69 9.92
N HIS A 109 4.83 -0.62 10.32
CA HIS A 109 4.92 -0.17 11.73
C HIS A 109 4.26 1.19 11.96
N GLU A 110 3.82 1.86 10.89
CA GLU A 110 3.10 3.12 10.96
C GLU A 110 1.75 2.93 11.66
N ASP A 111 1.40 3.88 12.52
CA ASP A 111 0.16 3.84 13.30
C ASP A 111 -0.92 4.80 12.77
N LEU A 112 -0.79 5.23 11.50
CA LEU A 112 -1.68 6.17 10.81
C LEU A 112 -1.88 7.51 11.56
N ARG A 113 -0.93 7.86 12.44
CA ARG A 113 -0.87 9.15 13.11
C ARG A 113 0.05 10.09 12.34
N GLY A 114 -0.16 11.39 12.54
CA GLY A 114 0.62 12.42 11.90
C GLY A 114 -0.16 13.71 11.79
N THR A 115 0.19 14.50 10.78
CA THR A 115 -0.54 15.72 10.45
C THR A 115 -1.47 15.42 9.28
N PRO A 116 -2.79 15.66 9.42
CA PRO A 116 -3.71 15.47 8.32
C PRO A 116 -3.34 16.37 7.13
N ALA A 117 -3.56 15.86 5.93
CA ALA A 117 -3.45 16.66 4.72
C ALA A 117 -4.47 17.80 4.75
N SER A 118 -4.04 18.98 4.30
CA SER A 118 -4.89 20.15 4.17
C SER A 118 -5.84 19.98 2.99
N ASN A 119 -7.16 19.97 3.22
CA ASN A 119 -8.19 20.01 2.19
C ASN A 119 -8.86 21.39 2.10
N LYS A 120 -8.05 22.45 1.96
CA LYS A 120 -8.52 23.84 2.07
C LYS A 120 -9.58 24.22 1.04
N ASP A 121 -9.52 23.61 -0.14
CA ASP A 121 -10.40 23.95 -1.26
C ASP A 121 -11.59 22.97 -1.39
N GLY A 122 -11.71 22.00 -0.49
CA GLY A 122 -12.81 21.02 -0.49
C GLY A 122 -12.72 19.93 -1.55
N LEU A 123 -11.67 19.93 -2.39
CA LEU A 123 -11.47 19.00 -3.52
C LEU A 123 -11.73 17.53 -3.15
N TYR A 124 -11.19 17.04 -2.03
CA TYR A 124 -11.36 15.62 -1.68
C TYR A 124 -12.81 15.24 -1.37
N VAL A 125 -13.57 16.19 -0.80
CA VAL A 125 -14.99 16.01 -0.53
C VAL A 125 -15.79 16.07 -1.83
N GLU A 126 -15.40 16.92 -2.77
CA GLU A 126 -16.01 16.98 -4.11
C GLU A 126 -15.82 15.66 -4.86
N ILE A 127 -14.58 15.16 -4.96
CA ILE A 127 -14.30 13.86 -5.58
C ILE A 127 -15.10 12.74 -4.90
N ALA A 128 -15.17 12.71 -3.57
CA ALA A 128 -15.94 11.69 -2.86
C ALA A 128 -17.45 11.75 -3.14
N ARG A 129 -18.00 12.94 -3.44
CA ARG A 129 -19.41 13.06 -3.86
C ARG A 129 -19.63 12.52 -5.27
N ASP A 130 -18.73 12.86 -6.20
CA ASP A 130 -18.87 12.52 -7.61
C ASP A 130 -18.81 11.01 -7.85
N THR A 131 -17.95 10.32 -7.10
CA THR A 131 -17.75 8.86 -7.21
C THR A 131 -18.88 8.04 -6.60
N ALA A 132 -19.72 8.64 -5.75
CA ALA A 132 -20.80 7.99 -4.98
C ALA A 132 -20.37 6.74 -4.17
N ALA A 133 -19.08 6.53 -3.96
CA ALA A 133 -18.54 5.35 -3.26
C ALA A 133 -18.70 5.43 -1.73
N PHE A 134 -18.95 6.63 -1.19
CA PHE A 134 -18.90 6.94 0.25
C PHE A 134 -20.24 7.44 0.78
N ASP A 135 -20.54 7.14 2.04
CA ASP A 135 -21.67 7.75 2.76
C ASP A 135 -21.34 9.22 3.10
N PRO A 136 -22.06 10.22 2.54
CA PRO A 136 -21.83 11.62 2.82
C PRO A 136 -21.90 11.99 4.32
N SER A 137 -22.64 11.23 5.14
CA SER A 137 -22.72 11.45 6.58
C SER A 137 -21.38 11.24 7.29
N THR A 138 -20.48 10.44 6.68
CA THR A 138 -19.20 10.03 7.25
C THR A 138 -18.00 10.87 6.78
N PHE A 139 -18.20 11.88 5.93
CA PHE A 139 -17.10 12.69 5.38
C PHE A 139 -16.24 13.39 6.44
N HIS A 140 -16.82 13.74 7.58
CA HIS A 140 -16.09 14.31 8.71
C HIS A 140 -15.10 13.31 9.33
N LEU A 141 -15.40 12.00 9.29
CA LEU A 141 -14.51 10.93 9.72
C LEU A 141 -13.39 10.72 8.70
N LEU A 142 -13.74 10.68 7.41
CA LEU A 142 -12.78 10.52 6.31
C LEU A 142 -11.79 11.68 6.23
N SER A 143 -12.21 12.89 6.56
CA SER A 143 -11.33 14.08 6.57
C SER A 143 -10.40 14.15 7.79
N ALA A 144 -10.46 13.17 8.69
CA ALA A 144 -9.66 13.11 9.91
C ALA A 144 -8.76 11.86 9.95
N LEU A 145 -7.66 11.95 10.68
CA LEU A 145 -6.83 10.78 10.96
C LEU A 145 -7.58 9.81 11.90
N PRO A 146 -7.37 8.48 11.74
CA PRO A 146 -6.44 7.84 10.80
C PRO A 146 -7.00 7.63 9.39
N LEU A 147 -8.30 7.83 9.17
CA LEU A 147 -8.98 7.45 7.93
C LEU A 147 -8.55 8.27 6.72
N GLN A 148 -8.14 9.52 6.92
CA GLN A 148 -7.77 10.41 5.83
C GLN A 148 -6.65 9.85 4.96
N GLN A 149 -5.66 9.16 5.54
CA GLN A 149 -4.58 8.60 4.72
C GLN A 149 -5.11 7.53 3.76
N ILE A 150 -5.92 6.59 4.28
CA ILE A 150 -6.60 5.56 3.48
C ILE A 150 -7.50 6.21 2.41
N TRP A 151 -8.17 7.29 2.80
CA TRP A 151 -9.08 8.01 1.92
C TRP A 151 -8.40 8.60 0.70
N LEU A 152 -7.26 9.29 0.88
CA LEU A 152 -6.58 9.97 -0.23
C LEU A 152 -6.11 9.01 -1.33
N ASP A 153 -5.61 7.83 -0.95
CA ASP A 153 -5.16 6.85 -1.93
C ASP A 153 -6.34 6.11 -2.59
N HIS A 154 -7.45 5.91 -1.88
CA HIS A 154 -8.67 5.41 -2.50
C HIS A 154 -9.27 6.42 -3.49
N LEU A 155 -9.25 7.73 -3.17
CA LEU A 155 -9.69 8.77 -4.10
C LEU A 155 -8.84 8.78 -5.37
N LEU A 156 -7.54 8.50 -5.27
CA LEU A 156 -6.67 8.33 -6.44
C LEU A 156 -7.14 7.16 -7.31
N ALA A 157 -7.40 5.99 -6.71
CA ALA A 157 -7.93 4.83 -7.44
C ALA A 157 -9.28 5.12 -8.12
N LEU A 158 -10.20 5.81 -7.44
CA LEU A 158 -11.49 6.17 -8.00
C LEU A 158 -11.35 7.13 -9.19
N ARG A 159 -10.46 8.13 -9.10
CA ARG A 159 -10.21 9.05 -10.23
C ARG A 159 -9.59 8.36 -11.45
N MET A 160 -8.79 7.32 -11.23
CA MET A 160 -8.30 6.49 -12.35
C MET A 160 -9.43 5.74 -13.04
N LEU A 161 -10.42 5.25 -12.29
CA LEU A 161 -11.59 4.58 -12.88
C LEU A 161 -12.51 5.55 -13.63
N ASP A 162 -12.66 6.77 -13.12
CA ASP A 162 -13.48 7.80 -13.77
C ASP A 162 -12.82 8.40 -15.02
N ASN A 163 -11.49 8.33 -15.12
CA ASN A 163 -10.75 8.89 -16.25
C ASN A 163 -10.70 7.92 -17.43
N SER A 164 -11.59 8.13 -18.42
CA SER A 164 -11.70 7.28 -19.60
C SER A 164 -10.42 7.19 -20.45
N ASN A 165 -9.48 8.11 -20.29
CA ASN A 165 -8.19 8.06 -21.00
C ASN A 165 -7.24 7.02 -20.41
N ASP A 166 -7.47 6.57 -19.18
CA ASP A 166 -6.62 5.59 -18.51
C ASP A 166 -6.96 4.15 -18.91
N GLY A 167 -8.19 3.91 -19.38
CA GLY A 167 -8.59 2.62 -19.98
C GLY A 167 -8.80 1.47 -18.99
N TRP A 168 -9.11 1.78 -17.73
CA TRP A 168 -9.39 0.77 -16.70
C TRP A 168 -10.85 0.32 -16.72
N ASP A 169 -11.08 -0.98 -16.78
CA ASP A 169 -12.40 -1.59 -16.64
C ASP A 169 -12.77 -1.85 -15.17
N ALA A 170 -11.76 -2.15 -14.33
CA ALA A 170 -11.94 -2.32 -12.88
C ALA A 170 -10.68 -1.95 -12.08
N GLY A 171 -10.86 -1.68 -10.79
CA GLY A 171 -9.78 -1.23 -9.93
C GLY A 171 -10.11 -1.37 -8.46
N THR A 172 -9.13 -1.83 -7.67
CA THR A 172 -9.28 -1.96 -6.22
C THR A 172 -8.10 -1.31 -5.51
N PHE A 173 -8.40 -0.46 -4.53
CA PHE A 173 -7.43 0.02 -3.56
C PHE A 173 -7.33 -0.96 -2.39
N VAL A 174 -6.12 -1.37 -2.03
CA VAL A 174 -5.85 -2.33 -0.98
C VAL A 174 -4.98 -1.70 0.10
N LEU A 175 -5.51 -1.66 1.32
CA LEU A 175 -4.71 -1.40 2.51
C LEU A 175 -4.08 -2.72 2.98
N LEU A 176 -2.75 -2.79 2.99
CA LEU A 176 -1.99 -4.00 3.31
C LEU A 176 -1.16 -3.81 4.58
N TYR A 177 -1.33 -4.70 5.57
CA TYR A 177 -0.68 -4.57 6.89
C TYR A 177 -0.40 -5.95 7.51
N PRO A 178 0.56 -6.12 8.44
CA PRO A 178 0.75 -7.40 9.11
C PRO A 178 -0.41 -7.68 10.08
N VAL A 179 -0.78 -8.95 10.30
CA VAL A 179 -1.82 -9.35 11.27
C VAL A 179 -1.59 -8.73 12.65
N GLY A 180 -0.32 -8.54 13.04
CA GLY A 180 0.07 -7.89 14.30
C GLY A 180 -0.28 -6.39 14.39
N ASN A 181 -0.49 -5.68 13.28
CA ASN A 181 -0.86 -4.27 13.27
C ASN A 181 -2.37 -4.08 13.45
N THR A 182 -2.82 -4.31 14.68
CA THR A 182 -4.24 -4.20 15.07
C THR A 182 -4.82 -2.79 14.87
N ARG A 183 -3.99 -1.74 14.87
CA ARG A 183 -4.43 -0.37 14.59
C ARG A 183 -4.84 -0.20 13.13
N CYS A 184 -4.06 -0.75 12.19
CA CYS A 184 -4.45 -0.76 10.77
C CYS A 184 -5.67 -1.65 10.53
N ALA A 185 -5.78 -2.79 11.22
CA ALA A 185 -6.98 -3.62 11.15
C ALA A 185 -8.25 -2.87 11.60
N VAL A 186 -8.16 -2.11 12.69
CA VAL A 186 -9.26 -1.24 13.17
C VAL A 186 -9.56 -0.15 12.17
N ALA A 187 -8.55 0.57 11.67
CA ALA A 187 -8.71 1.65 10.71
C ALA A 187 -9.33 1.18 9.38
N GLY A 188 -8.88 0.04 8.83
CA GLY A 188 -9.45 -0.53 7.61
C GLY A 188 -10.91 -0.95 7.77
N ARG A 189 -11.28 -1.53 8.92
CA ARG A 189 -12.68 -1.86 9.22
C ARG A 189 -13.52 -0.60 9.37
N ASP A 190 -13.04 0.40 10.10
CA ASP A 190 -13.78 1.64 10.34
C ASP A 190 -13.90 2.46 9.05
N TYR A 191 -12.88 2.44 8.19
CA TYR A 191 -12.94 2.98 6.83
C TYR A 191 -14.00 2.28 5.96
N GLY A 192 -14.04 0.94 5.99
CA GLY A 192 -15.03 0.17 5.23
C GLY A 192 -16.48 0.50 5.62
N ARG A 193 -16.73 0.94 6.87
CA ARG A 193 -18.06 1.41 7.31
C ARG A 193 -18.47 2.76 6.72
N CYS A 194 -17.53 3.51 6.15
CA CYS A 194 -17.80 4.77 5.45
C CYS A 194 -18.18 4.57 3.98
N LEU A 195 -18.07 3.34 3.44
CA LEU A 195 -18.35 3.03 2.05
C LEU A 195 -19.82 2.63 1.86
N ILE A 196 -20.42 3.12 0.77
CA ILE A 196 -21.69 2.60 0.23
C ILE A 196 -21.39 1.42 -0.69
N ASP A 197 -20.30 1.52 -1.46
CA ASP A 197 -19.82 0.48 -2.35
C ASP A 197 -18.40 0.08 -1.94
N SER A 198 -18.22 -1.19 -1.58
CA SER A 198 -16.93 -1.73 -1.13
C SER A 198 -16.15 -2.43 -2.23
N ARG A 199 -16.62 -2.43 -3.49
CA ARG A 199 -15.93 -3.15 -4.59
C ARG A 199 -14.53 -2.61 -4.89
N THR A 200 -14.31 -1.32 -4.65
CA THR A 200 -13.05 -0.62 -4.94
C THR A 200 -12.11 -0.55 -3.74
N PHE A 201 -12.44 -1.18 -2.60
CA PHE A 201 -11.60 -1.16 -1.40
C PHE A 201 -11.51 -2.52 -0.71
N GLU A 202 -10.30 -2.94 -0.37
CA GLU A 202 -10.07 -4.07 0.54
C GLU A 202 -9.02 -3.75 1.61
N ALA A 203 -9.15 -4.41 2.75
CA ALA A 203 -8.13 -4.47 3.79
C ALA A 203 -7.63 -5.91 3.86
N ARG A 204 -6.33 -6.12 3.57
CA ARG A 204 -5.68 -7.45 3.51
C ARG A 204 -4.43 -7.49 4.35
N THR A 205 -3.90 -8.68 4.56
CA THR A 205 -2.71 -8.89 5.38
C THR A 205 -1.47 -9.27 4.59
N LEU A 206 -0.31 -8.81 5.05
CA LEU A 206 0.98 -9.23 4.54
C LEU A 206 1.15 -10.75 4.66
N ASP A 207 0.61 -11.32 5.75
CA ASP A 207 0.61 -12.75 6.05
C ASP A 207 -0.11 -13.58 4.96
N GLU A 208 -1.27 -13.12 4.48
CA GLU A 208 -1.97 -13.75 3.36
C GLU A 208 -1.12 -13.76 2.08
N VAL A 209 -0.43 -12.64 1.79
CA VAL A 209 0.42 -12.51 0.60
C VAL A 209 1.62 -13.44 0.67
N VAL A 210 2.30 -13.48 1.81
CA VAL A 210 3.43 -14.40 2.04
C VAL A 210 2.99 -15.86 1.99
N GLN A 211 1.83 -16.18 2.56
CA GLN A 211 1.28 -17.53 2.49
C GLN A 211 0.96 -17.94 1.05
N ALA A 212 0.39 -17.04 0.24
CA ALA A 212 0.16 -17.30 -1.18
C ALA A 212 1.47 -17.60 -1.92
N MET A 213 2.54 -16.87 -1.64
CA MET A 213 3.86 -17.10 -2.24
C MET A 213 4.41 -18.49 -1.88
N ARG A 214 4.32 -18.87 -0.60
CA ARG A 214 4.76 -20.19 -0.09
C ARG A 214 4.00 -21.36 -0.71
N LEU A 215 2.77 -21.15 -1.16
CA LEU A 215 1.99 -22.19 -1.83
C LEU A 215 2.39 -22.40 -3.29
N VAL A 216 3.08 -21.42 -3.90
CA VAL A 216 3.34 -21.40 -5.34
C VAL A 216 4.81 -21.65 -5.68
N THR A 217 5.75 -21.20 -4.85
CA THR A 217 7.19 -21.42 -5.07
C THR A 217 7.84 -22.20 -3.92
N THR A 218 8.90 -22.92 -4.26
CA THR A 218 9.80 -23.59 -3.31
C THR A 218 11.07 -22.79 -3.01
N ASP A 219 11.21 -21.60 -3.61
CA ASP A 219 12.33 -20.70 -3.32
C ASP A 219 12.30 -20.22 -1.87
N ALA A 220 13.46 -19.91 -1.30
CA ALA A 220 13.57 -19.51 0.10
C ALA A 220 13.08 -18.07 0.39
N TRP A 221 12.95 -17.20 -0.62
CA TRP A 221 12.69 -15.78 -0.40
C TRP A 221 11.37 -15.45 0.31
N PRO A 222 10.24 -16.18 0.13
CA PRO A 222 9.03 -15.93 0.91
C PRO A 222 9.23 -16.21 2.40
N ASP A 223 10.03 -17.23 2.74
CA ASP A 223 10.41 -17.52 4.12
C ASP A 223 11.34 -16.47 4.70
N GLU A 224 12.26 -15.94 3.90
CA GLU A 224 13.12 -14.82 4.32
C GLU A 224 12.31 -13.53 4.57
N VAL A 225 11.30 -13.25 3.72
CA VAL A 225 10.36 -12.14 3.92
C VAL A 225 9.57 -12.36 5.21
N TYR A 226 9.00 -13.55 5.42
CA TYR A 226 8.29 -13.89 6.66
C TYR A 226 9.18 -13.68 7.89
N ALA A 227 10.37 -14.26 7.91
CA ALA A 227 11.30 -14.20 9.04
C ALA A 227 11.72 -12.75 9.36
N ARG A 228 11.85 -11.91 8.32
CA ARG A 228 12.26 -10.52 8.50
C ARG A 228 11.14 -9.60 8.96
N TYR A 229 9.92 -9.80 8.44
CA TYR A 229 8.84 -8.83 8.59
C TYR A 229 7.68 -9.31 9.48
N LEU A 230 7.43 -10.61 9.54
CA LEU A 230 6.20 -11.16 10.15
C LEU A 230 6.47 -12.04 11.37
N ASP A 231 7.69 -12.58 11.52
CA ASP A 231 8.07 -13.35 12.69
C ASP A 231 8.28 -12.45 13.93
N ALA A 232 7.27 -12.43 14.81
CA ALA A 232 7.27 -11.64 16.04
C ALA A 232 8.46 -11.94 16.99
N ALA A 233 9.04 -13.15 16.96
CA ALA A 233 10.17 -13.50 17.80
C ALA A 233 11.47 -12.85 17.29
N LEU A 234 11.66 -12.83 15.97
CA LEU A 234 12.85 -12.25 15.34
C LEU A 234 12.78 -10.72 15.24
N VAL A 235 11.60 -10.16 14.99
CA VAL A 235 11.38 -8.70 14.98
C VAL A 235 11.69 -8.09 16.35
N ASN A 236 11.21 -8.70 17.44
CA ASN A 236 11.48 -8.21 18.80
C ASN A 236 12.97 -8.31 19.20
N THR A 237 13.68 -9.34 18.72
CA THR A 237 15.12 -9.50 19.02
C THR A 237 15.94 -8.40 18.34
N THR A 238 15.58 -8.00 17.12
CA THR A 238 16.28 -6.97 16.34
C THR A 238 16.10 -5.56 16.93
N ILE A 239 14.92 -5.25 17.49
CA ILE A 239 14.65 -3.97 18.18
C ILE A 239 15.44 -3.87 19.50
N THR A 240 15.64 -5.01 20.17
CA THR A 240 16.30 -5.04 21.50
C THR A 240 17.84 -4.93 21.40
N THR A 241 18.42 -5.09 20.21
CA THR A 241 19.88 -5.02 19.98
C THR A 241 20.43 -3.64 19.60
N LEU A 242 19.61 -2.59 19.58
CA LEU A 242 20.11 -1.21 19.44
C LEU A 242 20.97 -0.83 20.66
N PRO A 243 22.11 -0.14 20.48
CA PRO A 243 22.91 0.33 21.61
C PRO A 243 22.09 1.27 22.51
N PRO A 244 22.39 1.35 23.82
CA PRO A 244 21.55 2.02 24.82
C PRO A 244 21.26 3.51 24.53
N SER A 245 22.00 4.13 23.62
CA SER A 245 21.83 5.53 23.22
C SER A 245 20.62 5.79 22.31
N GLU A 246 19.98 4.75 21.77
CA GLU A 246 18.88 4.88 20.79
C GLU A 246 17.58 4.16 21.21
N GLN A 247 17.51 3.63 22.45
CA GLN A 247 16.26 3.11 22.97
C GLN A 247 15.35 4.26 23.46
N PRO A 248 14.05 4.28 23.12
CA PRO A 248 13.13 5.28 23.63
C PRO A 248 12.99 5.09 25.14
N SER A 249 13.23 6.18 25.89
CA SER A 249 13.17 6.18 27.35
C SER A 249 11.81 5.67 27.85
N PRO A 250 11.77 4.71 28.78
CA PRO A 250 10.52 4.29 29.38
C PRO A 250 9.96 5.42 30.23
N GLY A 251 8.82 5.96 29.79
CA GLY A 251 7.89 6.84 30.50
C GLY A 251 8.41 7.65 31.70
N GLY A 252 8.64 8.95 31.48
CA GLY A 252 8.60 9.94 32.55
C GLY A 252 7.17 10.43 32.75
N LEU A 253 6.39 9.76 33.61
CA LEU A 253 5.38 10.48 34.40
C LEU A 253 6.13 11.43 35.33
N CYS A 254 5.94 12.74 35.19
CA CYS A 254 5.93 13.67 36.32
C CYS A 254 5.49 15.08 35.89
N ASP A 255 4.38 15.51 36.50
CA ASP A 255 3.93 16.88 36.81
C ASP A 255 4.81 18.06 36.35
N ARG A 256 4.24 18.93 35.49
CA ARG A 256 3.84 20.32 35.78
C ARG A 256 3.25 21.00 34.56
#